data_AF-A0A3A5MD49-F1
#
_entry.id   AF-A0A3A5MD49-F1
#
_cell.length_a   1.000
_cell.length_b   1.000
_cell.length_c   1.000
_cell.angle_alpha   90.00
_cell.angle_beta   90.00
_cell.angle_gamma   90.00
#
_symmetry.space_group_name_H-M   'P 1'
#
loop_
_entity.id
_entity.type
_entity.pdbx_description
1 polymer ?
#
loop_
_entity_poly.entity_id
_entity_poly.type
_entity_poly.pdbx_seq_one_letter_code
_entity_poly.pdbx_strand_id
1 'polypeptide(L)' 'MSKPYPEEFRDDVVSVARNREPGVAIEQIAKDCGVHPMTLTKWLRHAETDESVKAWSGA' A
#
# COMPACT_ATOMS: atom_id res chain seq x y z
N MET A 1 2.91 -18.32 -14.84
CA MET A 1 3.35 -17.22 -13.94
C MET A 1 2.17 -16.29 -13.75
N SER A 2 1.65 -16.15 -12.54
CA SER A 2 0.65 -15.11 -12.25
C SER A 2 1.32 -13.76 -12.48
N LYS A 3 0.71 -12.91 -13.31
CA LYS A 3 1.26 -11.59 -13.60
C LYS A 3 1.21 -10.78 -12.29
N PRO A 4 2.35 -10.36 -11.72
CA PRO A 4 2.34 -9.53 -10.53
C PRO A 4 1.65 -8.20 -10.85
N TYR A 5 1.04 -7.58 -9.84
CA TYR A 5 0.51 -6.23 -9.98
C TYR A 5 1.64 -5.28 -10.40
N PRO A 6 1.40 -4.38 -11.38
CA PRO A 6 2.33 -3.30 -11.71
C PRO A 6 2.73 -2.53 -10.45
N GLU A 7 3.96 -2.02 -10.42
CA GLU A 7 4.45 -1.24 -9.27
C GLU A 7 3.63 0.05 -9.09
N GLU A 8 3.40 0.79 -10.16
CA GLU A 8 2.58 2.02 -10.15
C GLU A 8 1.19 1.76 -9.55
N PHE A 9 0.57 0.63 -9.88
CA PHE A 9 -0.72 0.25 -9.30
C PHE A 9 -0.63 -0.02 -7.79
N ARG A 10 0.45 -0.65 -7.34
CA ARG A 10 0.67 -0.89 -5.89
C ARG A 10 0.82 0.43 -5.16
N ASP A 11 1.60 1.35 -5.72
CA ASP A 11 1.88 2.65 -5.12
C ASP A 11 0.64 3.53 -5.07
N ASP A 12 -0.18 3.54 -6.13
CA ASP A 12 -1.46 4.24 -6.17
C ASP A 12 -2.41 3.73 -5.08
N VAL A 13 -2.56 2.40 -4.96
CA VAL A 13 -3.43 1.80 -3.95
C VAL A 13 -2.89 2.05 -2.53
N VAL A 14 -1.57 1.99 -2.33
CA VAL A 14 -0.94 2.34 -1.05
C VAL A 14 -1.15 3.81 -0.70
N SER A 15 -1.05 4.71 -1.68
CA SER A 15 -1.31 6.14 -1.50
C SER A 15 -2.75 6.42 -1.09
N VAL A 16 -3.72 5.80 -1.76
CA VAL A 16 -5.14 5.90 -1.39
C VAL A 16 -5.38 5.34 0.01
N ALA A 17 -4.76 4.21 0.36
CA ALA A 17 -4.90 3.61 1.66
C ALA A 17 -4.27 4.45 2.80
N ARG A 18 -3.15 5.13 2.54
CA ARG A 18 -2.50 6.04 3.49
C ARG A 18 -3.28 7.33 3.69
N ASN A 19 -3.83 7.89 2.62
CA ASN A 19 -4.59 9.15 2.62
C ASN A 19 -6.11 8.96 2.77
N ARG A 20 -6.54 7.78 3.25
CA ARG A 20 -7.96 7.46 3.39
C ARG A 20 -8.64 8.32 4.44
N GLU A 21 -9.91 8.63 4.19
CA GLU A 21 -10.74 9.36 5.15
C GLU A 21 -10.84 8.61 6.50
N PRO A 22 -10.88 9.35 7.62
CA PRO A 22 -11.04 8.75 8.94
C PRO A 22 -12.37 7.98 9.01
N GLY A 23 -12.28 6.66 9.25
CA GLY A 23 -13.43 5.75 9.26
C GLY A 23 -13.49 4.82 8.04
N VAL A 24 -12.71 5.07 6.99
CA VAL A 24 -12.58 4.13 5.87
C VAL A 24 -11.65 2.98 6.27
N ALA A 25 -12.15 1.76 6.17
CA ALA A 25 -11.38 0.54 6.45
C ALA A 25 -10.48 0.17 5.26
N ILE A 26 -9.30 -0.39 5.55
CA ILE A 26 -8.37 -0.92 4.54
C ILE A 26 -9.04 -2.00 3.68
N GLU A 27 -9.91 -2.82 4.28
CA GLU A 27 -10.66 -3.85 3.55
C GLU A 27 -11.58 -3.27 2.48
N GLN A 28 -12.17 -2.11 2.72
CA GLN A 28 -13.04 -1.45 1.74
C GLN A 28 -12.22 -0.96 0.54
N ILE A 29 -11.10 -0.28 0.80
CA ILE A 29 -10.18 0.19 -0.24
C ILE A 29 -9.64 -0.98 -1.07
N ALA A 30 -9.24 -2.07 -0.40
CA ALA A 30 -8.77 -3.28 -1.07
C ALA A 30 -9.84 -3.83 -2.01
N LYS A 31 -11.09 -3.94 -1.53
CA LYS A 31 -12.23 -4.41 -2.32
C LYS A 31 -12.51 -3.51 -3.52
N ASP A 32 -12.51 -2.20 -3.31
CA ASP A 32 -12.79 -1.20 -4.36
C ASP A 32 -11.70 -1.21 -5.44
N CYS A 33 -10.45 -1.49 -5.07
CA CYS A 33 -9.33 -1.63 -6.00
C CYS A 33 -9.18 -3.06 -6.59
N GLY A 34 -10.01 -4.03 -6.18
CA GLY A 34 -9.90 -5.42 -6.62
C GLY A 34 -8.67 -6.17 -6.07
N VAL A 35 -8.10 -5.69 -4.96
CA VAL A 35 -6.95 -6.28 -4.28
C VAL A 35 -7.41 -7.05 -3.05
N HIS A 36 -6.76 -8.17 -2.75
CA HIS A 36 -7.04 -8.90 -1.52
C HIS A 36 -6.58 -8.07 -0.29
N PRO A 37 -7.38 -7.91 0.78
CA PRO A 37 -7.02 -7.06 1.92
C PRO A 37 -5.66 -7.37 2.53
N MET A 38 -5.34 -8.67 2.67
CA MET A 38 -4.03 -9.12 3.17
C MET A 38 -2.85 -8.66 2.29
N THR A 39 -3.07 -8.52 0.97
CA THR A 39 -2.07 -8.02 0.03
C THR A 39 -1.83 -6.52 0.24
N LEU A 40 -2.91 -5.75 0.38
CA LEU A 40 -2.79 -4.31 0.67
C LEU A 40 -2.10 -4.06 2.02
N THR A 41 -2.42 -4.82 3.06
CA THR A 41 -1.74 -4.73 4.36
C THR A 41 -0.23 -5.01 4.25
N LYS A 42 0.18 -5.95 3.39
CA LYS A 42 1.61 -6.21 3.13
C LYS A 42 2.29 -5.04 2.42
N TRP A 43 1.63 -4.44 1.43
CA TRP A 43 2.18 -3.29 0.72
C TRP A 43 2.33 -2.07 1.65
N LEU A 44 1.35 -1.81 2.52
CA LEU A 44 1.44 -0.75 3.52
C LEU A 44 2.65 -0.93 4.43
N ARG A 45 2.86 -2.12 5.00
CA ARG A 45 4.04 -2.43 5.84
C ARG A 45 5.36 -2.28 5.10
N HIS A 46 5.40 -2.69 3.82
CA HIS A 46 6.59 -2.56 3.00
C HIS A 46 6.93 -1.08 2.75
N ALA A 47 5.93 -0.28 2.42
CA ALA A 47 6.09 1.16 2.22
C ALA A 47 6.49 1.88 3.52
N GLU A 48 6.03 1.45 4.70
CA GLU A 48 6.50 2.01 5.99
C GLU A 48 7.99 1.71 6.25
N THR A 49 8.46 0.54 5.80
CA THR A 49 9.87 0.14 5.94
C THR A 49 10.76 0.94 4.99
N ASP A 50 10.34 1.14 3.74
CA ASP A 50 11.08 1.94 2.76
C ASP A 50 11.28 3.39 3.23
N GLU A 51 10.22 4.02 3.75
CA GLU A 51 10.28 5.37 4.34
C GLU A 51 11.29 5.46 5.49
N SER A 52 11.32 4.45 6.36
CA SER A 52 12.26 4.38 7.49
C SER A 52 13.72 4.23 7.03
N VAL A 53 13.98 3.41 6.01
CA VAL A 53 15.33 3.25 5.41
C VAL A 53 15.79 4.53 4.73
N LYS A 54 14.86 5.25 4.09
CA LYS A 54 15.14 6.53 3.42
C LYS A 54 15.42 7.66 4.41
N ALA A 55 14.74 7.67 5.56
CA ALA A 55 14.97 8.66 6.62
C ALA A 55 16.35 8.51 7.30
N TRP A 56 16.90 7.29 7.37
CA TRP A 56 18.21 7.04 7.98
C TRP A 56 19.39 7.25 7.03
N SER A 57 19.18 7.13 5.72
CA SER A 57 20.23 7.30 4.70
C SER A 57 20.53 8.77 4.34
N GLY A 58 19.99 9.72 5.11
CA GLY A 58 20.15 11.17 4.92
C GLY A 58 21.08 11.85 5.93
N ALA A 59 22.06 11.14 6.48
CA ALA A 59 23.06 11.67 7.42
C ALA A 59 24.48 11.64 6.83
#